data_AF-A0A4Q6E1F5-F1
#
_entry.id   AF-A0A4Q6E1F5-F1
#
_cell.length_a   1.000
_cell.length_b   1.000
_cell.length_c   1.000
_cell.angle_alpha   90.00
_cell.angle_beta   90.00
_cell.angle_gamma   90.00
#
_symmetry.space_group_name_H-M   'P 1'
#
loop_
_entity.id
_entity.type
_entity.pdbx_description
1 polymer ?
#
loop_
_entity_poly.entity_id
_entity_poly.type
_entity_poly.pdbx_seq_one_letter_code
_entity_poly.pdbx_strand_id
1 'polypeptide(L)'
;KLYKAVNAFGEQVKRVADEDLASLEKAGFKFDLHSIIGGQLKDDTEHKLFLLYPEGNWVELDQGAPYVVIGNSGHGKAILNRILNEDTSMRTALKTGFLSFDSTRVSSNNVDFPIDVVLYKKDSYQIVDTRYEKKDMEHVSSQWAEELKNALENIKEDWMDAAFEKVPEIVDLPEIKSKRK
;
A
#
# COMPACT_ATOMS: atom_id res chain seq x y z
N LYS A 1 -11.45 -20.47 -17.54
CA LYS A 1 -10.44 -20.34 -16.46
C LYS A 1 -9.69 -19.03 -16.58
N LEU A 2 -9.55 -18.27 -15.49
CA LEU A 2 -9.03 -16.89 -15.49
C LEU A 2 -7.61 -16.77 -16.05
N TYR A 3 -6.72 -17.73 -15.78
CA TYR A 3 -5.33 -17.68 -16.28
C TYR A 3 -5.22 -17.55 -17.81
N LYS A 4 -6.22 -18.01 -18.57
CA LYS A 4 -6.25 -17.82 -20.05
C LYS A 4 -6.40 -16.35 -20.42
N ALA A 5 -7.19 -15.59 -19.67
CA ALA A 5 -7.32 -14.14 -19.86
C ALA A 5 -6.02 -13.43 -19.45
N VAL A 6 -5.36 -13.89 -18.37
CA VAL A 6 -4.04 -13.39 -17.95
C VAL A 6 -3.00 -13.61 -19.04
N ASN A 7 -2.94 -14.79 -19.65
CA ASN A 7 -2.06 -15.07 -20.80
C ASN A 7 -2.35 -14.12 -21.96
N ALA A 8 -3.61 -13.94 -22.33
CA ALA A 8 -3.99 -13.05 -23.42
C ALA A 8 -3.59 -11.59 -23.14
N PHE A 9 -3.75 -11.12 -21.89
CA PHE A 9 -3.30 -9.80 -21.46
C PHE A 9 -1.77 -9.68 -21.49
N GLY A 10 -1.03 -10.71 -21.04
CA GLY A 10 0.43 -10.76 -21.11
C GLY A 10 0.96 -10.63 -22.54
N GLU A 11 0.31 -11.26 -23.52
CA GLU A 11 0.65 -11.07 -24.93
C GLU A 11 0.40 -9.62 -25.41
N GLN A 12 -0.60 -8.92 -24.87
CA GLN A 12 -0.78 -7.49 -25.17
C GLN A 12 0.31 -6.62 -24.52
N VAL A 13 0.71 -6.92 -23.28
CA VAL A 13 1.81 -6.20 -22.61
C VAL A 13 3.11 -6.34 -23.40
N LYS A 14 3.43 -7.55 -23.87
CA LYS A 14 4.61 -7.78 -24.74
C LYS A 14 4.55 -6.96 -26.02
N ARG A 15 3.38 -6.92 -26.67
CA ARG A 15 3.20 -6.12 -27.88
C ARG A 15 3.44 -4.63 -27.62
N VAL A 16 2.91 -4.08 -26.53
CA VAL A 16 3.15 -2.67 -26.16
C VAL A 16 4.64 -2.45 -25.85
N ALA A 17 5.31 -3.40 -25.20
CA ALA A 17 6.75 -3.33 -24.98
C ALA A 17 7.53 -3.29 -26.31
N ASP A 18 7.18 -4.12 -27.29
CA ASP A 18 7.81 -4.09 -28.62
C ASP A 18 7.63 -2.73 -29.33
N GLU A 19 6.51 -2.05 -29.10
CA GLU A 19 6.19 -0.74 -29.68
C GLU A 19 6.93 0.42 -28.97
N ASP A 20 7.01 0.40 -27.63
CA ASP A 20 7.39 1.58 -26.84
C ASP A 20 8.76 1.49 -26.14
N LEU A 21 9.27 0.29 -25.84
CA LEU A 21 10.45 0.08 -24.97
C LEU A 21 11.66 0.88 -25.47
N ALA A 22 12.01 0.77 -26.75
CA ALA A 22 13.18 1.44 -27.31
C ALA A 22 13.10 2.97 -27.22
N SER A 23 11.90 3.54 -27.37
CA SER A 23 11.68 4.98 -27.26
C SER A 23 11.77 5.46 -25.80
N LEU A 24 11.23 4.68 -24.86
CA LEU A 24 11.30 4.97 -23.43
C LEU A 24 12.74 4.93 -22.92
N GLU A 25 13.50 3.88 -23.26
CA GLU A 25 14.89 3.73 -22.85
C GLU A 25 15.77 4.86 -23.38
N LYS A 26 15.57 5.28 -24.64
CA LYS A 26 16.27 6.42 -25.23
C LYS A 26 15.99 7.73 -24.50
N ALA A 27 14.79 7.89 -23.93
CA ALA A 27 14.39 9.03 -23.12
C ALA A 27 14.80 8.90 -21.63
N GLY A 28 15.46 7.81 -21.24
CA GLY A 28 15.90 7.57 -19.86
C GLY A 28 14.82 6.99 -18.95
N PHE A 29 13.71 6.50 -19.51
CA PHE A 29 12.65 5.82 -18.78
C PHE A 29 12.78 4.30 -18.87
N LYS A 30 12.09 3.60 -17.98
CA LYS A 30 11.94 2.14 -18.02
C LYS A 30 10.52 1.79 -18.42
N PHE A 31 10.36 0.71 -19.19
CA PHE A 31 9.06 0.08 -19.37
C PHE A 31 8.70 -0.68 -18.09
N ASP A 32 7.72 -0.18 -17.34
CA ASP A 32 7.40 -0.63 -15.98
C ASP A 32 5.90 -0.91 -15.80
N LEU A 33 5.29 -1.57 -16.79
CA LEU A 33 3.87 -1.92 -16.77
C LEU A 33 3.64 -3.20 -15.95
N HIS A 34 3.36 -3.01 -14.66
CA HIS A 34 2.85 -4.08 -13.80
C HIS A 34 1.32 -4.10 -13.80
N SER A 35 0.71 -5.27 -13.63
CA SER A 35 -0.75 -5.41 -13.55
C SER A 35 -1.17 -6.46 -12.54
N ILE A 36 -2.28 -6.20 -11.86
CA ILE A 36 -2.95 -7.17 -10.99
C ILE A 36 -4.24 -7.60 -11.69
N ILE A 37 -4.41 -8.90 -11.89
CA ILE A 37 -5.61 -9.46 -12.53
C ILE A 37 -6.27 -10.41 -11.54
N GLY A 38 -7.49 -10.08 -11.10
CA GLY A 38 -8.24 -10.86 -10.12
C GLY A 38 -9.66 -11.16 -10.56
N GLY A 39 -10.22 -12.26 -10.07
CA GLY A 39 -11.62 -12.62 -10.31
C GLY A 39 -11.86 -14.12 -10.29
N GLN A 40 -12.97 -14.55 -10.86
CA GLN A 40 -13.35 -15.95 -10.98
C GLN A 40 -14.17 -16.14 -12.26
N LEU A 41 -13.77 -17.06 -13.13
CA LEU A 41 -14.57 -17.47 -14.28
C LEU A 41 -15.34 -18.75 -13.95
N LYS A 42 -16.35 -19.07 -14.76
CA LYS A 42 -17.25 -20.23 -14.57
C LYS A 42 -16.51 -21.56 -14.39
N ASP A 43 -15.37 -21.74 -15.05
CA ASP A 43 -14.57 -22.97 -14.98
C ASP A 43 -13.49 -22.95 -13.87
N ASP A 44 -13.43 -21.89 -13.07
CA ASP A 44 -12.53 -21.79 -11.92
C ASP A 44 -13.24 -22.29 -10.66
N THR A 45 -12.59 -23.18 -9.91
CA THR A 45 -13.11 -23.71 -8.64
C THR A 45 -13.04 -22.70 -7.50
N GLU A 46 -12.15 -21.71 -7.61
CA GLU A 46 -11.90 -20.65 -6.64
C GLU A 46 -11.65 -19.34 -7.38
N HIS A 47 -11.87 -18.22 -6.70
CA HIS A 47 -11.37 -16.92 -7.17
C HIS A 47 -9.84 -16.90 -7.14
N LYS A 48 -9.24 -16.21 -8.10
CA LYS A 48 -7.80 -16.17 -8.34
C LYS A 48 -7.31 -14.74 -8.43
N LEU A 49 -6.04 -14.53 -8.11
CA LEU A 49 -5.36 -13.25 -8.23
C LEU A 49 -3.98 -13.50 -8.85
N PHE A 50 -3.61 -12.70 -9.84
CA PHE A 50 -2.36 -12.83 -10.58
C PHE A 50 -1.61 -11.50 -10.57
N LEU A 51 -0.31 -11.56 -10.31
CA LEU A 51 0.61 -10.44 -10.56
C LEU A 51 1.31 -10.68 -11.90
N LEU A 52 1.11 -9.77 -12.83
CA LEU A 52 1.71 -9.78 -14.15
C LEU A 52 2.81 -8.72 -14.23
N TYR A 53 3.97 -9.14 -14.73
CA TYR A 53 5.18 -8.32 -14.86
C TYR A 53 5.30 -7.71 -16.26
N PRO A 54 6.13 -6.65 -16.43
CA PRO A 54 6.32 -5.98 -17.72
C PRO A 54 6.80 -6.91 -18.85
N GLU A 55 7.45 -8.03 -18.53
CA GLU A 55 7.90 -9.05 -19.49
C GLU A 55 6.74 -9.95 -19.99
N GLY A 56 5.53 -9.75 -19.48
CA GLY A 56 4.32 -10.49 -19.84
C GLY A 56 4.19 -11.87 -19.19
N ASN A 57 5.14 -12.27 -18.34
CA ASN A 57 5.00 -13.40 -17.43
C ASN A 57 4.21 -12.99 -16.19
N TRP A 58 3.67 -13.98 -15.48
CA TRP A 58 2.85 -13.75 -14.30
C TRP A 58 3.06 -14.83 -13.25
N VAL A 59 2.71 -14.50 -12.01
CA VAL A 59 2.60 -15.44 -10.89
C VAL A 59 1.17 -15.41 -10.34
N GLU A 60 0.64 -16.58 -9.99
CA GLU A 60 -0.61 -16.70 -9.25
C GLU A 60 -0.31 -16.49 -7.76
N LEU A 61 -1.09 -15.63 -7.11
CA LEU A 61 -1.04 -15.46 -5.67
C LEU A 61 -1.86 -16.57 -5.02
N ASP A 62 -1.22 -17.28 -4.09
CA ASP A 62 -1.85 -18.32 -3.29
C ASP A 62 -2.19 -17.80 -1.88
N GLN A 63 -2.66 -18.69 -1.02
CA GLN A 63 -3.05 -18.32 0.34
C GLN A 63 -1.86 -17.82 1.19
N GLY A 64 -0.63 -18.21 0.86
CA GLY A 64 0.58 -17.74 1.54
C GLY A 64 0.94 -16.28 1.26
N ALA A 65 0.32 -15.67 0.25
CA ALA A 65 0.48 -14.26 -0.10
C ALA A 65 -0.89 -13.56 -0.18
N PRO A 66 -1.49 -13.15 0.96
CA PRO A 66 -2.88 -12.68 1.02
C PRO A 66 -3.13 -11.33 0.33
N TYR A 67 -2.09 -10.63 -0.11
CA TYR A 67 -2.21 -9.38 -0.86
C TYR A 67 -0.98 -9.13 -1.75
N VAL A 68 -1.15 -8.23 -2.71
CA VAL A 68 -0.08 -7.67 -3.54
C VAL A 68 -0.29 -6.18 -3.71
N VAL A 69 0.79 -5.41 -3.81
CA VAL A 69 0.76 -3.97 -4.09
C VAL A 69 1.74 -3.68 -5.23
N ILE A 70 1.29 -2.94 -6.23
CA ILE A 70 2.12 -2.41 -7.33
C ILE A 70 2.25 -0.89 -7.20
N GLY A 71 3.27 -0.29 -7.83
CA GLY A 71 3.55 1.14 -7.69
C GLY A 71 4.22 1.47 -6.36
N ASN A 72 3.77 2.55 -5.70
CA ASN A 72 4.39 3.02 -4.45
C ASN A 72 3.92 2.19 -3.25
N SER A 73 4.64 1.11 -2.94
CA SER A 73 4.23 0.12 -1.93
C SER A 73 4.90 0.29 -0.58
N GLY A 74 5.90 1.18 -0.42
CA GLY A 74 6.76 1.21 0.77
C GLY A 74 6.04 1.64 2.06
N HIS A 75 5.27 2.71 1.98
CA HIS A 75 4.72 3.39 3.17
C HIS A 75 3.55 2.64 3.82
N GLY A 76 2.67 2.03 3.02
CA GLY A 76 1.50 1.31 3.51
C GLY A 76 1.73 -0.16 3.87
N LYS A 77 2.89 -0.74 3.53
CA LYS A 77 3.11 -2.19 3.67
C LYS A 77 3.08 -2.69 5.11
N ALA A 78 3.50 -1.87 6.07
CA ALA A 78 3.62 -2.28 7.47
C ALA A 78 2.27 -2.64 8.12
N ILE A 79 1.20 -1.90 7.81
CA ILE A 79 -0.13 -2.20 8.36
C ILE A 79 -0.74 -3.42 7.67
N LEU A 80 -0.53 -3.59 6.36
CA LEU A 80 -0.95 -4.79 5.63
C LEU A 80 -0.33 -6.05 6.23
N ASN A 81 0.99 -6.06 6.42
CA ASN A 81 1.74 -7.18 7.00
C ASN A 81 1.28 -7.58 8.42
N ARG A 82 0.80 -6.62 9.22
CA ARG A 82 0.40 -6.86 10.62
C ARG A 82 -1.02 -7.39 10.75
N ILE A 83 -1.88 -7.09 9.79
CA ILE A 83 -3.33 -7.31 9.91
C ILE A 83 -3.84 -8.39 8.94
N LEU A 84 -3.35 -8.42 7.71
CA LEU A 84 -3.88 -9.32 6.69
C LEU A 84 -3.32 -10.74 6.83
N ASN A 85 -4.23 -11.70 6.84
CA ASN A 85 -3.98 -13.14 6.78
C ASN A 85 -5.14 -13.83 6.04
N GLU A 86 -5.04 -15.15 5.86
CA GLU A 86 -6.01 -15.97 5.11
C GLU A 86 -7.44 -15.90 5.67
N ASP A 87 -7.59 -15.71 7.00
CA ASP A 87 -8.88 -15.65 7.69
C ASP A 87 -9.46 -14.22 7.79
N THR A 88 -8.77 -13.24 7.20
CA THR A 88 -9.15 -11.84 7.32
C THR A 88 -10.47 -11.57 6.58
N SER A 89 -11.45 -11.01 7.30
CA SER A 89 -12.73 -10.64 6.69
C SER A 89 -12.55 -9.56 5.62
N MET A 90 -13.40 -9.58 4.59
CA MET A 90 -13.40 -8.55 3.53
C MET A 90 -13.54 -7.12 4.08
N ARG A 91 -14.30 -6.93 5.17
CA ARG A 91 -14.42 -5.62 5.84
C ARG A 91 -13.11 -5.16 6.46
N THR A 92 -12.41 -6.07 7.13
CA THR A 92 -11.08 -5.79 7.70
C THR A 92 -10.07 -5.53 6.58
N ALA A 93 -10.07 -6.35 5.53
CA ALA A 93 -9.18 -6.18 4.39
C ALA A 93 -9.34 -4.82 3.70
N LEU A 94 -10.59 -4.40 3.45
CA LEU A 94 -10.87 -3.08 2.87
C LEU A 94 -10.41 -1.95 3.77
N LYS A 95 -10.71 -2.02 5.08
CA LYS A 95 -10.26 -1.01 6.05
C LYS A 95 -8.74 -0.90 6.08
N THR A 96 -8.03 -2.03 6.19
CA THR A 96 -6.55 -2.05 6.20
C THR A 96 -5.98 -1.55 4.87
N GLY A 97 -6.60 -1.91 3.74
CA GLY A 97 -6.22 -1.40 2.41
C GLY A 97 -6.33 0.12 2.31
N PHE A 98 -7.41 0.71 2.84
CA PHE A 98 -7.56 2.15 2.92
C PHE A 98 -6.48 2.81 3.81
N LEU A 99 -6.21 2.26 4.99
CA LEU A 99 -5.17 2.83 5.89
C LEU A 99 -3.75 2.71 5.31
N SER A 100 -3.49 1.66 4.52
CA SER A 100 -2.27 1.52 3.72
C SER A 100 -2.17 2.61 2.64
N PHE A 101 -3.27 2.89 1.94
CA PHE A 101 -3.36 3.99 0.98
C PHE A 101 -3.12 5.34 1.67
N ASP A 102 -3.78 5.62 2.80
CA ASP A 102 -3.65 6.90 3.50
C ASP A 102 -2.21 7.15 3.98
N SER A 103 -1.56 6.11 4.54
CA SER A 103 -0.14 6.19 4.92
C SER A 103 0.76 6.54 3.73
N THR A 104 0.45 5.99 2.55
CA THR A 104 1.20 6.23 1.31
C THR A 104 0.95 7.62 0.77
N ARG A 105 -0.30 8.08 0.74
CA ARG A 105 -0.70 9.44 0.34
C ARG A 105 -0.06 10.52 1.21
N VAL A 106 0.03 10.31 2.52
CA VAL A 106 0.69 11.27 3.43
C VAL A 106 2.20 11.35 3.18
N SER A 107 2.81 10.27 2.69
CA SER A 107 4.26 10.15 2.55
C SER A 107 4.78 10.32 1.12
N SER A 108 3.90 10.47 0.13
CA SER A 108 4.27 10.55 -1.28
C SER A 108 3.37 11.48 -2.08
N ASN A 109 3.96 12.21 -3.02
CA ASN A 109 3.25 13.19 -3.86
C ASN A 109 2.57 12.57 -5.09
N ASN A 110 2.76 11.27 -5.35
CA ASN A 110 2.22 10.60 -6.55
C ASN A 110 1.11 9.59 -6.26
N VAL A 111 0.57 9.60 -5.03
CA VAL A 111 -0.58 8.80 -4.62
C VAL A 111 -1.59 9.74 -3.99
N ASP A 112 -2.79 9.85 -4.56
CA ASP A 112 -3.85 10.71 -4.04
C ASP A 112 -5.24 10.21 -4.46
N PHE A 113 -6.28 10.86 -3.94
CA PHE A 113 -7.67 10.66 -4.34
C PHE A 113 -7.94 11.13 -5.78
N PRO A 114 -9.01 10.63 -6.42
CA PRO A 114 -9.95 9.62 -5.92
C PRO A 114 -9.34 8.21 -5.87
N ILE A 115 -9.94 7.35 -5.05
CA ILE A 115 -9.64 5.91 -5.06
C ILE A 115 -10.83 5.12 -5.57
N ASP A 116 -10.56 4.12 -6.39
CA ASP A 116 -11.55 3.16 -6.87
C ASP A 116 -11.40 1.84 -6.10
N VAL A 117 -12.51 1.36 -5.54
CA VAL A 117 -12.58 0.11 -4.79
C VAL A 117 -13.49 -0.86 -5.52
N VAL A 118 -13.00 -2.08 -5.72
CA VAL A 118 -13.78 -3.20 -6.24
C VAL A 118 -13.84 -4.31 -5.20
N LEU A 119 -15.05 -4.77 -4.90
CA LEU A 119 -15.31 -5.91 -4.04
C LEU A 119 -15.88 -7.06 -4.86
N TYR A 120 -15.30 -8.24 -4.65
CA TYR A 120 -15.72 -9.49 -5.27
C TYR A 120 -15.88 -10.56 -4.20
N LYS A 121 -17.08 -11.15 -4.10
CA LYS A 121 -17.35 -12.27 -3.20
C LYS A 121 -17.26 -13.58 -3.97
N LYS A 122 -16.55 -14.57 -3.42
CA LYS A 122 -16.44 -15.92 -4.01
C LYS A 122 -17.82 -16.44 -4.42
N ASP A 123 -17.89 -17.02 -5.62
CA ASP A 123 -19.07 -17.61 -6.26
C ASP A 123 -20.22 -16.63 -6.55
N SER A 124 -20.06 -15.32 -6.33
CA SER A 124 -21.10 -14.34 -6.66
C SER A 124 -21.16 -14.04 -8.15
N TYR A 125 -20.02 -14.08 -8.85
CA TYR A 125 -19.86 -13.58 -10.22
C TYR A 125 -20.39 -12.14 -10.40
N GLN A 126 -20.37 -11.37 -9.31
CA GLN A 126 -20.85 -9.99 -9.23
C GLN A 126 -19.74 -9.10 -8.69
N ILE A 127 -19.54 -7.98 -9.36
CA ILE A 127 -18.62 -6.92 -8.97
C ILE A 127 -19.44 -5.81 -8.29
N VAL A 128 -18.95 -5.33 -7.16
CA VAL A 128 -19.41 -4.09 -6.55
C VAL A 128 -18.25 -3.11 -6.62
N ASP A 129 -18.40 -2.05 -7.41
CA ASP A 129 -17.44 -0.96 -7.51
C ASP A 129 -17.95 0.29 -6.78
N THR A 130 -17.02 1.05 -6.20
CA THR A 130 -17.31 2.33 -5.55
C THR A 130 -16.09 3.22 -5.65
N ARG A 131 -16.30 4.47 -6.06
CA ARG A 131 -15.28 5.53 -6.01
C ARG A 131 -15.43 6.34 -4.74
N TYR A 132 -14.31 6.61 -4.07
CA TYR A 132 -14.24 7.50 -2.93
C TYR A 132 -13.42 8.75 -3.26
N GLU A 133 -14.03 9.91 -3.06
CA GLU A 133 -13.35 11.19 -3.09
C GLU A 133 -12.73 11.51 -1.72
N LYS A 134 -11.84 12.51 -1.68
CA LYS A 134 -11.21 12.95 -0.43
C LYS A 134 -12.23 13.25 0.68
N LYS A 135 -13.31 13.98 0.34
CA LYS A 135 -14.38 14.35 1.28
C LYS A 135 -15.09 13.14 1.91
N ASP A 136 -15.11 12.00 1.21
CA ASP A 136 -15.81 10.81 1.67
C ASP A 136 -14.96 10.09 2.74
N MET A 137 -13.63 10.28 2.71
CA MET A 137 -12.69 9.50 3.50
C MET A 137 -11.87 10.32 4.50
N GLU A 138 -11.86 11.65 4.41
CA GLU A 138 -11.05 12.51 5.27
C GLU A 138 -11.33 12.30 6.76
N HIS A 139 -12.58 12.03 7.13
CA HIS A 139 -12.95 11.75 8.51
C HIS A 139 -12.31 10.44 9.03
N VAL A 140 -12.16 9.42 8.18
CA VAL A 140 -11.50 8.16 8.52
C VAL A 140 -9.99 8.36 8.67
N SER A 141 -9.38 9.14 7.76
CA SER A 141 -7.96 9.52 7.87
C SER A 141 -7.69 10.29 9.16
N SER A 142 -8.53 11.27 9.50
CA SER A 142 -8.41 12.05 10.74
C SER A 142 -8.57 11.17 11.98
N GLN A 143 -9.57 10.29 11.99
CA GLN A 143 -9.75 9.33 13.08
C GLN A 143 -8.50 8.47 13.26
N TRP A 144 -7.97 7.88 12.18
CA TRP A 144 -6.78 7.03 12.27
C TRP A 144 -5.53 7.77 12.78
N ALA A 145 -5.35 9.02 12.36
CA ALA A 145 -4.24 9.84 12.84
C ALA A 145 -4.33 10.13 14.35
N GLU A 146 -5.53 10.29 14.89
CA GLU A 146 -5.77 10.44 16.33
C GLU A 146 -5.51 9.14 17.08
N GLU A 147 -6.03 8.01 16.58
CA GLU A 147 -5.79 6.69 17.17
C GLU A 147 -4.30 6.33 17.25
N LEU A 148 -3.49 6.72 16.25
CA LEU A 148 -2.05 6.50 16.29
C LEU A 148 -1.34 7.29 17.38
N LYS A 149 -1.78 8.53 17.64
CA LYS A 149 -1.24 9.35 18.74
C LYS A 149 -1.58 8.73 20.09
N ASN A 150 -2.85 8.36 20.27
CA ASN A 150 -3.32 7.70 21.48
C ASN A 150 -2.62 6.36 21.71
N ALA A 151 -2.36 5.59 20.65
CA ALA A 151 -1.63 4.33 20.75
C ALA A 151 -0.19 4.55 21.23
N LEU A 152 0.49 5.61 20.76
CA LEU A 152 1.85 5.95 21.18
C LEU A 152 1.91 6.27 22.69
N GLU A 153 0.94 7.04 23.21
CA GLU A 153 0.85 7.38 24.64
C GLU A 153 0.70 6.15 25.56
N ASN A 154 0.21 5.03 25.01
CA ASN A 154 0.01 3.78 25.77
C ASN A 154 1.24 2.86 25.77
N ILE A 155 2.29 3.19 25.02
CA ILE A 155 3.53 2.39 25.00
C ILE A 155 4.37 2.74 26.22
N LYS A 156 4.83 1.72 26.94
CA LYS A 156 5.70 1.92 28.11
C LYS A 156 7.03 2.57 27.70
N GLU A 157 7.56 3.41 28.59
CA GLU A 157 8.79 4.18 28.37
C GLU A 157 10.02 3.56 29.05
N ASP A 158 9.83 2.54 29.91
CA ASP A 158 10.86 1.91 30.74
C ASP A 158 12.05 1.34 29.94
N TRP A 159 11.82 0.94 28.70
CA TRP A 159 12.88 0.47 27.80
C TRP A 159 13.89 1.57 27.42
N MET A 160 13.54 2.85 27.59
CA MET A 160 14.40 4.00 27.25
C MET A 160 15.23 4.50 28.42
N ASP A 161 14.91 4.15 29.66
CA ASP A 161 15.51 4.72 30.87
C ASP A 161 17.05 4.66 30.82
N ALA A 162 17.60 3.49 30.51
CA ALA A 162 19.05 3.27 30.42
C ALA A 162 19.75 4.08 29.31
N ALA A 163 19.00 4.53 28.29
CA ALA A 163 19.52 5.44 27.27
C ALA A 163 19.51 6.89 27.78
N PHE A 164 18.45 7.31 28.45
CA PHE A 164 18.32 8.66 29.00
C PHE A 164 19.28 8.93 30.17
N GLU A 165 19.61 7.93 30.99
CA GLU A 165 20.63 8.05 32.05
C GLU A 165 22.02 8.43 31.51
N LYS A 166 22.31 8.15 30.24
CA LYS A 166 23.59 8.46 29.59
C LYS A 166 23.60 9.84 28.94
N VAL A 167 22.45 10.53 28.87
CA VAL A 167 22.36 11.86 28.28
C VAL A 167 22.96 12.85 29.28
N PRO A 168 24.03 13.58 28.91
CA PRO A 168 24.63 14.56 29.80
C PRO A 168 23.63 15.69 30.07
N GLU A 169 23.50 16.10 31.34
CA GLU A 169 22.74 17.31 31.67
C GLU A 169 23.42 18.52 31.04
N ILE A 170 22.64 19.32 30.31
CA ILE A 170 23.09 20.64 29.86
C ILE A 170 23.17 21.52 31.11
N VAL A 171 24.39 21.77 31.59
CA VAL A 171 24.62 22.77 32.62
C VAL A 171 24.43 24.13 31.97
N ASP A 172 23.32 24.81 32.28
CA ASP A 172 23.09 26.19 31.88
C ASP A 172 24.27 27.06 32.36
N LEU A 173 25.05 27.58 31.41
CA LEU A 173 26.10 28.54 31.72
C LEU A 173 25.44 29.82 32.24
N PRO A 174 25.85 30.35 33.40
CA PRO A 174 25.25 31.55 33.95
C PRO A 174 25.38 32.71 32.96
N GLU A 175 24.27 33.41 32.73
CA GLU A 175 24.23 34.62 31.90
C GLU A 175 25.36 35.57 32.31
N ILE A 176 26.31 35.78 31.39
CA ILE A 176 27.34 36.80 31.56
C ILE A 176 26.62 38.15 31.46
N LYS A 177 26.25 38.72 32.61
CA LYS A 177 25.78 40.11 32.70
C LYS A 177 26.88 41.02 32.17
N SER A 178 26.70 41.46 30.93
CA SER A 178 27.49 42.51 30.29
C SER A 178 27.46 43.76 31.17
N LYS A 179 28.52 43.98 31.96
CA LYS A 179 28.80 45.29 32.55
C LYS A 179 29.24 46.21 31.41
N ARG A 180 28.29 46.89 30.77
CA ARG A 180 28.58 48.07 29.97
C ARG A 180 29.24 49.11 30.89
N LYS A 181 30.50 49.44 30.59
CA LYS A 181 31.19 50.64 31.09
C LYS A 181 30.83 51.81 30.20
#